data_AF-A0A0A6NZV5-F1
#
_entry.id   AF-A0A0A6NZV5-F1
#
_cell.length_a   1.000
_cell.length_b   1.000
_cell.length_c   1.000
_cell.angle_alpha   90.00
_cell.angle_beta   90.00
_cell.angle_gamma   90.00
#
_symmetry.space_group_name_H-M   'P 1'
#
loop_
_entity.id
_entity.type
_entity.pdbx_description
1 polymer ?
#
loop_
_entity_poly.entity_id
_entity_poly.type
_entity_poly.pdbx_seq_one_letter_code
_entity_poly.pdbx_strand_id
1 'polypeptide(L)'
;MASDNNQEWTQDDCVNLESAREILNGLIGFRVKWIRTEKEKIPPNKTSLAKWEKEKAALIEERKRLNVLEQDNVSKIRCVYGAMLKRLMAYGN
;
A
#
# COMPACT_ATOMS: atom_id res chain seq x y z
N MET A 1 18.46 -2.40 35.48
CA MET A 1 18.32 -2.99 34.13
C MET A 1 17.16 -2.28 33.44
N ALA A 2 17.47 -1.26 32.64
CA ALA A 2 16.51 -0.63 31.74
C ALA A 2 17.04 -0.89 30.34
N SER A 3 16.25 -1.59 29.52
CA SER A 3 16.61 -2.00 28.17
C SER A 3 16.47 -0.80 27.24
N ASP A 4 17.57 -0.09 27.00
CA ASP A 4 17.68 0.80 25.85
C ASP A 4 17.80 -0.07 24.58
N ASN A 5 16.65 -0.45 24.03
CA ASN A 5 16.57 -0.98 22.67
C ASN A 5 16.80 0.18 21.69
N ASN A 6 18.03 0.67 21.63
CA ASN A 6 18.48 1.65 20.64
C ASN A 6 18.74 0.90 19.32
N GLN A 7 17.68 0.41 18.68
CA GLN A 7 17.78 -0.20 17.36
C GLN A 7 17.99 0.94 16.35
N GLU A 8 19.25 1.24 16.06
CA GLU A 8 19.63 2.27 15.09
C GLU A 8 19.21 1.83 13.68
N TRP A 9 18.33 2.62 13.07
CA TRP A 9 17.92 2.46 11.68
C TRP A 9 18.87 3.27 10.80
N THR A 10 19.20 2.70 9.64
CA THR A 10 20.10 3.31 8.67
C THR A 10 19.36 4.28 7.74
N GLN A 11 20.11 5.07 7.00
CA GLN A 11 19.53 5.90 5.94
C GLN A 11 18.83 5.05 4.86
N ASP A 12 19.40 3.87 4.55
CA ASP A 12 18.81 2.93 3.60
C ASP A 12 17.47 2.38 4.10
N ASP A 13 17.33 2.16 5.41
CA ASP A 13 16.06 1.74 6.03
C ASP A 13 14.97 2.80 5.85
N CYS A 14 15.32 4.08 5.95
CA CYS A 14 14.40 5.18 5.65
C CYS A 14 14.00 5.22 4.18
N VAL A 15 14.95 5.05 3.26
CA VAL A 15 14.67 5.01 1.82
C VAL A 15 13.75 3.83 1.48
N ASN A 16 13.99 2.67 2.10
CA ASN A 16 13.16 1.48 1.93
C ASN A 16 11.74 1.69 2.48
N LEU A 17 11.62 2.32 3.66
CA LEU A 17 10.32 2.67 4.24
C LEU A 17 9.53 3.60 3.32
N GLU A 18 10.17 4.67 2.83
CA GLU A 18 9.49 5.63 1.97
C GLU A 18 9.10 5.00 0.63
N SER A 19 9.96 4.16 0.07
CA SER A 19 9.63 3.35 -1.11
C SER A 19 8.40 2.47 -0.87
N ALA A 20 8.29 1.84 0.30
CA ALA A 20 7.13 1.03 0.66
C ALA A 20 5.84 1.88 0.81
N ARG A 21 5.95 3.09 1.38
CA ARG A 21 4.82 4.04 1.47
C ARG A 21 4.32 4.46 0.09
N GLU A 22 5.23 4.78 -0.82
CA GLU A 22 4.86 5.18 -2.18
C GLU A 22 4.20 4.05 -2.97
N ILE A 23 4.66 2.81 -2.78
CA ILE A 23 3.98 1.63 -3.35
C ILE A 23 2.54 1.52 -2.83
N LEU A 24 2.33 1.66 -1.52
CA LEU A 24 0.99 1.63 -0.92
C LEU A 24 0.12 2.80 -1.43
N ASN A 25 0.67 4.00 -1.53
CA ASN A 25 -0.02 5.17 -2.08
C ASN A 25 -0.48 4.93 -3.53
N GLY A 26 0.39 4.34 -4.36
CA GLY A 26 0.03 3.97 -5.72
C GLY A 26 -1.15 2.99 -5.78
N LEU A 27 -1.12 1.93 -4.97
CA LEU A 27 -2.21 0.95 -4.90
C LEU A 27 -3.53 1.58 -4.42
N ILE A 28 -3.48 2.44 -3.39
CA ILE A 28 -4.64 3.22 -2.92
C ILE A 28 -5.19 4.07 -4.06
N GLY A 29 -4.34 4.75 -4.82
CA GLY A 29 -4.72 5.56 -5.97
C GLY A 29 -5.48 4.77 -7.03
N PHE A 30 -5.03 3.56 -7.37
CA PHE A 30 -5.77 2.66 -8.27
C PHE A 30 -7.16 2.31 -7.74
N ARG A 31 -7.28 1.99 -6.44
CA ARG A 31 -8.59 1.69 -5.83
C ARG A 31 -9.53 2.88 -5.86
N VAL A 32 -9.03 4.07 -5.56
CA VAL A 32 -9.81 5.32 -5.67
C VAL A 32 -10.29 5.54 -7.10
N LYS A 33 -9.42 5.38 -8.10
CA LYS A 33 -9.76 5.50 -9.53
C LYS A 33 -10.88 4.51 -9.91
N TRP A 34 -10.72 3.23 -9.59
CA TRP A 34 -11.72 2.19 -9.93
C TRP A 34 -13.06 2.41 -9.25
N ILE A 35 -13.05 2.78 -7.96
CA ILE A 35 -14.28 3.12 -7.23
C ILE A 35 -15.01 4.28 -7.90
N ARG A 36 -14.29 5.34 -8.29
CA ARG A 36 -14.88 6.49 -8.99
C ARG A 36 -15.50 6.06 -10.33
N THR A 37 -14.72 5.37 -11.17
CA THR A 37 -15.18 4.91 -12.49
C THR A 37 -16.38 3.98 -12.41
N GLU A 38 -16.45 3.13 -11.39
CA GLU A 38 -17.59 2.22 -11.22
C GLU A 38 -18.84 2.92 -10.69
N LYS A 39 -18.69 3.94 -9.83
CA LYS A 39 -19.81 4.79 -9.38
C LYS A 39 -20.47 5.56 -10.52
N GLU A 40 -19.74 5.81 -11.61
CA GLU A 40 -20.25 6.48 -12.81
C GLU A 40 -21.06 5.54 -13.73
N LYS A 41 -21.03 4.21 -13.51
CA LYS A 41 -21.80 3.24 -14.32
C LYS A 41 -23.27 3.17 -13.89
N ILE A 42 -24.15 2.79 -14.83
CA ILE A 42 -25.59 2.61 -14.59
C ILE A 42 -26.04 1.20 -15.03
N PRO A 43 -26.43 0.31 -14.09
CA PRO A 43 -26.25 0.42 -12.65
C PRO A 43 -24.79 0.14 -12.24
N PRO A 44 -24.31 0.72 -11.12
CA PRO A 44 -22.99 0.41 -10.60
C PRO A 44 -22.92 -1.01 -10.03
N ASN A 45 -21.78 -1.69 -10.20
CA ASN A 45 -21.53 -2.99 -9.61
C ASN A 45 -21.17 -2.84 -8.12
N LYS A 46 -22.18 -3.03 -7.27
CA LYS A 46 -22.06 -2.94 -5.80
C LYS A 46 -21.03 -3.92 -5.22
N THR A 47 -20.87 -5.11 -5.82
CA THR A 47 -19.90 -6.12 -5.36
C THR A 47 -18.47 -5.63 -5.57
N SER A 48 -18.19 -5.08 -6.76
CA SER A 48 -16.88 -4.49 -7.06
C SER A 48 -16.57 -3.31 -6.16
N LEU A 49 -17.54 -2.42 -5.94
CA LEU A 49 -17.39 -1.28 -5.03
C LEU A 49 -17.06 -1.72 -3.60
N ALA A 50 -17.82 -2.65 -3.04
CA ALA A 50 -17.58 -3.14 -1.68
C ALA A 50 -16.19 -3.79 -1.55
N LYS A 51 -15.77 -4.56 -2.55
CA LYS A 51 -14.44 -5.16 -2.60
C LYS A 51 -13.34 -4.10 -2.59
N TRP A 52 -13.42 -3.12 -3.49
CA TRP A 52 -12.35 -2.11 -3.60
C TRP A 52 -12.32 -1.13 -2.43
N GLU A 53 -13.47 -0.81 -1.83
CA GLU A 53 -13.50 -0.02 -0.58
C GLU A 53 -12.82 -0.77 0.57
N LYS A 54 -13.09 -2.08 0.72
CA LYS A 54 -12.40 -2.93 1.71
C LYS A 54 -10.90 -3.00 1.46
N GLU A 55 -10.49 -3.23 0.22
CA GLU A 55 -9.07 -3.28 -0.16
C GLU A 55 -8.36 -1.93 0.08
N LYS A 56 -9.01 -0.81 -0.27
CA LYS A 56 -8.50 0.55 0.00
C LYS A 56 -8.30 0.77 1.50
N ALA A 57 -9.29 0.42 2.32
CA ALA A 57 -9.19 0.54 3.77
C ALA A 57 -8.04 -0.29 4.34
N ALA A 58 -7.88 -1.54 3.89
CA ALA A 58 -6.77 -2.40 4.30
C ALA A 58 -5.40 -1.80 3.95
N LEU A 59 -5.23 -1.25 2.74
CA LEU A 59 -3.98 -0.60 2.32
C LEU A 59 -3.67 0.67 3.15
N ILE A 60 -4.69 1.44 3.52
CA ILE A 60 -4.54 2.62 4.39
C ILE A 60 -4.07 2.18 5.78
N GLU A 61 -4.67 1.14 6.35
CA GLU A 61 -4.27 0.62 7.66
C GLU A 61 -2.86 0.02 7.63
N GLU A 62 -2.49 -0.71 6.58
CA GLU A 62 -1.12 -1.20 6.38
C GLU A 62 -0.12 -0.04 6.35
N ARG A 63 -0.43 1.03 5.60
CA ARG A 63 0.42 2.23 5.54
C ARG A 63 0.60 2.90 6.90
N LYS A 64 -0.46 2.99 7.70
CA LYS A 64 -0.41 3.59 9.05
C LYS A 64 0.45 2.78 10.02
N ARG A 65 0.45 1.46 9.87
CA ARG A 65 1.20 0.53 10.73
C ARG A 65 2.66 0.39 10.32
N LEU A 66 3.01 0.83 9.10
CA LEU A 66 4.35 0.72 8.56
C LEU A 66 5.39 1.41 9.46
N ASN A 67 6.36 0.63 9.93
CA ASN A 67 7.40 1.07 10.84
C ASN A 67 8.79 0.77 10.25
N VAL A 68 9.72 1.73 10.39
CA VAL A 68 11.12 1.58 9.96
C VAL A 68 11.85 0.44 10.68
N LEU A 69 11.40 0.06 11.87
CA LEU A 69 12.00 -1.04 12.62
C LEU A 69 11.51 -2.42 12.12
N GLU A 70 10.44 -2.47 11.34
CA GLU A 70 9.86 -3.71 10.80
C GLU A 70 10.36 -3.97 9.36
N GLN A 71 11.67 -4.16 9.23
CA GLN A 71 12.34 -4.32 7.92
C GLN A 71 11.78 -5.46 7.06
N ASP A 72 11.31 -6.54 7.68
CA ASP A 72 10.65 -7.65 6.97
C ASP A 72 9.33 -7.21 6.34
N ASN A 73 8.53 -6.40 7.03
CA ASN A 73 7.28 -5.90 6.50
C ASN A 73 7.52 -4.88 5.35
N VAL A 74 8.50 -3.99 5.53
CA VAL A 74 8.94 -3.05 4.49
C VAL A 74 9.40 -3.80 3.24
N SER A 75 10.24 -4.83 3.42
CA SER A 75 10.73 -5.68 2.34
C SER A 75 9.60 -6.43 1.63
N LYS A 76 8.66 -7.01 2.40
CA LYS A 76 7.48 -7.68 1.85
C LYS A 76 6.64 -6.75 0.98
N ILE A 77 6.37 -5.53 1.44
CA ILE A 77 5.59 -4.54 0.69
C ILE A 77 6.32 -4.16 -0.60
N ARG A 78 7.63 -3.90 -0.53
CA ARG A 78 8.44 -3.58 -1.71
C ARG A 78 8.42 -4.68 -2.76
N CYS A 79 8.49 -5.94 -2.34
CA CYS A 79 8.48 -7.08 -3.25
C CYS A 79 7.08 -7.39 -3.78
N VAL A 80 6.14 -7.70 -2.89
CA VAL A 80 4.82 -8.23 -3.25
C VAL A 80 3.93 -7.12 -3.79
N TYR A 81 3.80 -6.03 -3.04
CA TYR A 81 2.93 -4.93 -3.44
C TYR A 81 3.58 -4.10 -4.55
N GLY A 82 4.90 -4.00 -4.59
CA GLY A 82 5.62 -3.40 -5.71
C GLY A 82 5.39 -4.16 -7.03
N ALA A 83 5.45 -5.50 -7.01
CA ALA A 83 5.12 -6.31 -8.19
C ALA A 83 3.65 -6.14 -8.62
N MET A 84 2.73 -6.08 -7.66
CA MET A 84 1.32 -5.82 -7.94
C MET A 84 1.10 -4.45 -8.57
N LEU A 85 1.72 -3.40 -8.02
CA LEU A 85 1.64 -2.04 -8.55
C LEU A 85 2.19 -1.97 -9.97
N LYS A 86 3.34 -2.59 -10.23
CA LYS A 86 3.92 -2.69 -11.58
C LYS A 86 2.96 -3.32 -12.58
N ARG A 87 2.30 -4.43 -12.21
CA ARG A 87 1.29 -5.06 -13.06
C ARG A 87 0.12 -4.11 -13.32
N LEU A 88 -0.40 -3.45 -12.28
CA LEU A 88 -1.51 -2.50 -12.42
C LEU A 88 -1.16 -1.31 -13.32
N MET A 89 0.08 -0.82 -13.27
CA MET A 89 0.56 0.23 -14.17
C MET A 89 0.69 -0.27 -15.61
N ALA A 90 1.16 -1.50 -15.81
CA ALA A 90 1.30 -2.09 -17.15
C ALA A 90 -0.05 -2.36 -17.84
N TYR A 91 -1.08 -2.74 -17.08
CA TYR A 91 -2.44 -2.99 -17.60
C TYR A 91 -3.39 -1.79 -17.46
N GLY A 92 -2.92 -0.69 -16.87
CA GLY A 92 -3.71 0.50 -16.55
C GLY A 92 -3.67 1.60 -17.60
N ASN A 93 -3.01 1.33 -18.74
CA ASN A 93 -2.90 2.17 -19.93
C ASN A 93 -3.83 1.66 -21.03
#